data_AF-A0A955ASB8-F1
#
_entry.id   AF-A0A955ASB8-F1
#
_cell.length_a   1.000
_cell.length_b   1.000
_cell.length_c   1.000
_cell.angle_alpha   90.00
_cell.angle_beta   90.00
_cell.angle_gamma   90.00
#
_symmetry.space_group_name_H-M   'P 1'
#
loop_
_entity.id
_entity.type
_entity.pdbx_description
1 polymer ?
#
loop_
_entity_poly.entity_id
_entity_poly.type
_entity_poly.pdbx_seq_one_letter_code
_entity_poly.pdbx_strand_id
1 'polypeptide(L)'
;MVVMIEPPLDVLDQINSICDEFERAQGTAEIDPLLERIPSQFHVNLLTWLIPLDLEQRWSRGFPVKPLRTYLERFPILLEHPNALQRLAISEFRIRQEVGDAPAIDDALDSFPELREPLEPIFRRTLFELSPCQVRVFRDDELANVFVLDRLIEIGRQSSGEPDPIALSMQGDSRARLIIADRHETSVSRKHVSCEILRKHQIRILNFSVRSSVVINGQRSLESGVSCVERPPFTLHLGPKTLRIE
;
A
#
# COMPACT_ATOMS: atom_id res chain seq x y z
N MET A 1 25.04 3.92 -13.75
CA MET A 1 24.20 2.79 -13.31
C MET A 1 25.14 1.73 -12.73
N VAL A 2 25.31 1.69 -11.41
CA VAL A 2 26.14 0.67 -10.76
C VAL A 2 25.30 -0.61 -10.69
N VAL A 3 25.66 -1.60 -11.50
CA VAL A 3 25.01 -2.91 -11.48
C VAL A 3 25.43 -3.61 -10.20
N MET A 4 24.48 -4.10 -9.40
CA MET A 4 24.82 -4.96 -8.27
C MET A 4 25.57 -6.18 -8.81
N ILE A 5 26.78 -6.40 -8.33
CA ILE A 5 27.57 -7.56 -8.71
C ILE A 5 26.87 -8.78 -8.10
N GLU A 6 26.55 -9.77 -8.93
CA GLU A 6 26.07 -11.05 -8.42
C GLU A 6 27.19 -11.68 -7.61
N PRO A 7 27.00 -11.91 -6.29
CA PRO A 7 28.00 -12.56 -5.47
C PRO A 7 28.22 -14.00 -5.92
N PRO A 8 29.47 -14.49 -5.89
CA PRO A 8 29.73 -15.91 -6.12
C PRO A 8 29.09 -16.76 -5.02
N LEU A 9 28.92 -18.06 -5.28
CA LEU A 9 28.14 -18.96 -4.42
C LEU A 9 28.68 -19.03 -2.98
N ASP A 10 30.00 -19.06 -2.81
CA ASP A 10 30.65 -19.06 -1.50
C ASP A 10 30.35 -17.79 -0.69
N VAL A 11 30.29 -16.65 -1.37
CA VAL A 11 29.90 -15.37 -0.76
C VAL A 11 28.41 -15.35 -0.43
N LEU A 12 27.54 -15.94 -1.26
CA LEU A 12 26.12 -16.11 -0.95
C LEU A 12 25.91 -16.97 0.30
N ASP A 13 26.63 -18.08 0.42
CA ASP A 13 26.58 -18.94 1.60
C ASP A 13 27.03 -18.19 2.86
N GLN A 14 28.06 -17.34 2.72
CA GLN A 14 28.50 -16.48 3.80
C GLN A 14 27.45 -15.42 4.19
N ILE A 15 26.81 -14.77 3.22
CA ILE A 15 25.71 -13.82 3.46
C ILE A 15 24.57 -14.52 4.22
N ASN A 16 24.15 -15.70 3.77
CA ASN A 16 23.09 -16.46 4.42
C ASN A 16 23.46 -16.83 5.86
N SER A 17 24.69 -17.30 6.10
CA SER A 17 25.17 -17.59 7.45
C SER A 17 25.19 -16.36 8.36
N ILE A 18 25.50 -15.17 7.81
CA ILE A 18 25.49 -13.91 8.56
C ILE A 18 24.06 -13.49 8.89
N CYS A 19 23.13 -13.60 7.94
CA CYS A 19 21.70 -13.31 8.17
C CYS A 19 21.11 -14.21 9.25
N ASP A 20 21.37 -15.52 9.18
CA ASP A 20 20.98 -16.49 10.19
C ASP A 20 21.47 -16.13 11.60
N GLU A 21 22.74 -15.71 11.71
CA GLU A 21 23.33 -15.27 12.97
C GLU A 21 22.67 -13.99 13.49
N PHE A 22 22.43 -13.03 12.60
CA PHE A 22 21.76 -11.77 12.92
C PHE A 22 20.33 -12.00 13.41
N GLU A 23 19.57 -12.90 12.77
CA GLU A 23 18.23 -13.29 13.20
C GLU A 23 18.23 -13.95 14.58
N ARG A 24 19.17 -14.86 14.84
CA ARG A 24 19.31 -15.51 16.16
C ARG A 24 19.68 -14.51 17.26
N ALA A 25 20.38 -13.43 16.92
CA ALA A 25 20.71 -12.35 17.86
C ALA A 25 19.52 -11.43 18.18
N GLN A 26 18.39 -11.56 17.48
CA GLN A 26 17.11 -10.98 17.92
C GLN A 26 17.14 -9.45 18.18
N GLY A 27 17.88 -8.72 17.35
CA GLY A 27 17.95 -7.26 17.35
C GLY A 27 19.04 -6.68 18.25
N THR A 28 19.84 -7.54 18.90
CA THR A 28 21.00 -7.11 19.72
C THR A 28 22.32 -7.08 18.94
N ALA A 29 22.36 -7.67 17.75
CA ALA A 29 23.55 -7.63 16.90
C ALA A 29 23.68 -6.26 16.20
N GLU A 30 24.91 -5.79 16.06
CA GLU A 30 25.24 -4.61 15.25
C GLU A 30 25.64 -5.07 13.84
N ILE A 31 25.30 -4.26 12.83
CA ILE A 31 25.56 -4.58 11.41
C ILE A 31 27.06 -4.45 11.07
N ASP A 32 27.75 -3.45 11.63
CA ASP A 32 29.12 -3.07 11.22
C ASP A 32 30.14 -4.21 11.39
N PRO A 33 30.18 -4.94 12.53
CA PRO A 33 31.07 -6.10 12.67
C PRO A 33 30.77 -7.22 11.66
N LEU A 34 29.55 -7.30 11.16
CA LEU A 34 29.16 -8.31 10.17
C LEU A 34 29.63 -7.94 8.77
N LEU A 35 29.71 -6.65 8.44
CA LEU A 35 30.26 -6.17 7.17
C LEU A 35 31.76 -6.48 7.02
N GLU A 36 32.52 -6.49 8.12
CA GLU A 36 33.95 -6.81 8.10
C GLU A 36 34.25 -8.26 7.69
N ARG A 37 33.25 -9.14 7.76
CA ARG A 37 33.38 -10.56 7.42
C ARG A 37 33.33 -10.84 5.92
N ILE A 38 32.85 -9.89 5.12
CA ILE A 38 32.63 -10.05 3.68
C ILE A 38 33.41 -8.99 2.89
N PRO A 39 33.91 -9.29 1.67
CA PRO A 39 34.56 -8.28 0.84
C PRO A 39 33.67 -7.05 0.61
N SER A 40 34.28 -5.85 0.63
CA SER A 40 33.57 -4.56 0.58
C SER A 40 32.67 -4.38 -0.65
N GLN A 41 33.04 -4.96 -1.79
CA GLN A 41 32.24 -4.96 -3.01
C GLN A 41 30.87 -5.64 -2.86
N PHE A 42 30.65 -6.45 -1.81
CA PHE A 42 29.38 -7.12 -1.51
C PHE A 42 28.66 -6.52 -0.29
N HIS A 43 29.16 -5.41 0.28
CA HIS A 43 28.52 -4.73 1.42
C HIS A 43 27.09 -4.31 1.11
N VAL A 44 26.84 -3.77 -0.09
CA VAL A 44 25.48 -3.38 -0.52
C VAL A 44 24.56 -4.58 -0.57
N ASN A 45 25.03 -5.72 -1.09
CA ASN A 45 24.25 -6.95 -1.10
C ASN A 45 23.87 -7.33 0.33
N LEU A 46 24.83 -7.45 1.25
CA LEU A 46 24.57 -7.83 2.65
C LEU A 46 23.65 -6.82 3.36
N LEU A 47 23.85 -5.52 3.18
CA LEU A 47 23.00 -4.47 3.76
C LEU A 47 21.54 -4.57 3.29
N THR A 48 21.29 -4.94 2.03
CA THR A 48 19.92 -5.15 1.53
C THR A 48 19.19 -6.34 2.16
N TRP A 49 19.92 -7.24 2.82
CA TRP A 49 19.36 -8.33 3.62
C TRP A 49 19.24 -7.98 5.10
N LEU A 50 20.29 -7.41 5.70
CA LEU A 50 20.33 -7.15 7.15
C LEU A 50 19.42 -6.00 7.59
N ILE A 51 19.30 -4.93 6.81
CA ILE A 51 18.49 -3.77 7.20
C ILE A 51 17.00 -4.14 7.34
N PRO A 52 16.35 -4.83 6.37
CA PRO A 52 14.98 -5.29 6.55
C PRO A 52 14.77 -6.16 7.79
N LEU A 53 15.72 -7.06 8.09
CA LEU A 53 15.66 -7.93 9.28
C LEU A 53 15.74 -7.12 10.58
N ASP A 54 16.65 -6.14 10.67
CA ASP A 54 16.78 -5.28 11.86
C ASP A 54 15.53 -4.41 12.03
N LEU A 55 15.02 -3.84 10.93
CA LEU A 55 13.78 -3.06 10.93
C LEU A 55 12.58 -3.87 11.45
N GLU A 56 12.38 -5.09 10.93
CA GLU A 56 11.31 -5.99 11.36
C GLU A 56 11.43 -6.36 12.84
N GLN A 57 12.62 -6.74 13.29
CA GLN A 57 12.87 -7.09 14.69
C GLN A 57 12.63 -5.91 15.62
N ARG A 58 13.05 -4.70 15.24
CA ARG A 58 12.87 -3.49 16.06
C ARG A 58 11.40 -3.11 16.18
N TRP A 59 10.68 -3.07 15.06
CA TRP A 59 9.25 -2.73 15.07
C TRP A 59 8.39 -3.76 15.80
N SER A 60 8.62 -5.05 15.54
CA SER A 60 7.81 -6.12 16.15
C SER A 60 7.98 -6.23 17.67
N ARG A 61 9.12 -5.80 18.21
CA ARG A 61 9.48 -5.93 19.63
C ARG A 61 9.39 -4.62 20.42
N GLY A 62 8.98 -3.52 19.77
CA GLY A 62 8.88 -2.21 20.42
C GLY A 62 10.23 -1.61 20.82
N PHE A 63 11.33 -2.03 20.20
CA PHE A 63 12.62 -1.35 20.37
C PHE A 63 12.55 0.06 19.77
N PRO A 64 13.49 0.97 20.14
CA PRO A 64 13.62 2.26 19.46
C PRO A 64 13.71 2.06 17.96
N VAL A 65 12.70 2.56 17.26
CA VAL A 65 12.55 2.45 15.80
C VAL A 65 13.59 3.35 15.16
N LYS A 66 14.43 2.76 14.31
CA LYS A 66 15.32 3.50 13.42
C LYS A 66 14.67 3.46 12.03
N PRO A 67 14.17 4.57 11.48
CA PRO A 67 13.68 4.57 10.10
C PRO A 67 14.84 4.27 9.13
N LEU A 68 14.54 3.88 7.88
CA LEU A 68 15.55 3.58 6.87
C LEU A 68 16.59 4.71 6.73
N ARG A 69 16.15 5.97 6.85
CA ARG A 69 17.02 7.16 6.80
C ARG A 69 18.21 7.06 7.77
N THR A 70 18.03 6.51 8.97
CA THR A 70 19.13 6.34 9.93
C THR A 70 20.20 5.37 9.41
N TYR A 71 19.81 4.34 8.65
CA TYR A 71 20.78 3.45 8.00
C TYR A 71 21.44 4.10 6.79
N LEU A 72 20.75 4.98 6.05
CA LEU A 72 21.35 5.73 4.94
C LEU A 72 22.41 6.72 5.41
N GLU A 73 22.20 7.34 6.57
CA GLU A 73 23.20 8.19 7.23
C GLU A 73 24.43 7.37 7.66
N ARG A 74 24.20 6.16 8.20
CA ARG A 74 25.27 5.25 8.64
C ARG A 74 26.02 4.59 7.49
N PHE A 75 25.32 4.26 6.39
CA PHE A 75 25.86 3.56 5.23
C PHE A 75 25.60 4.35 3.93
N PRO A 76 26.33 5.46 3.69
CA PRO A 76 26.12 6.33 2.53
C PRO A 76 26.27 5.61 1.19
N ILE A 77 27.03 4.50 1.14
CA ILE A 77 27.18 3.67 -0.06
C ILE A 77 25.82 3.25 -0.65
N LEU A 78 24.76 3.08 0.15
CA LEU A 78 23.43 2.72 -0.34
C LEU A 78 22.82 3.78 -1.28
N LEU A 79 23.20 5.06 -1.11
CA LEU A 79 22.72 6.16 -1.95
C LEU A 79 23.27 6.07 -3.39
N GLU A 80 24.41 5.41 -3.58
CA GLU A 80 25.03 5.20 -4.88
C GLU A 80 24.37 4.03 -5.66
N HIS A 81 23.46 3.29 -5.02
CA HIS A 81 22.80 2.11 -5.57
C HIS A 81 21.26 2.25 -5.54
N PRO A 82 20.65 2.95 -6.52
CA PRO A 82 19.20 3.21 -6.54
C PRO A 82 18.32 1.97 -6.40
N ASN A 83 18.72 0.84 -7.00
CA ASN A 83 17.98 -0.42 -6.89
C ASN A 83 18.00 -0.99 -5.45
N ALA A 84 19.12 -0.84 -4.74
CA ALA A 84 19.22 -1.24 -3.33
C ALA A 84 18.35 -0.34 -2.46
N LEU A 85 18.41 0.98 -2.68
CA LEU A 85 17.58 1.95 -1.98
C LEU A 85 16.09 1.71 -2.21
N GLN A 86 15.68 1.42 -3.45
CA GLN A 86 14.29 1.09 -3.79
C GLN A 86 13.81 -0.17 -3.04
N ARG A 87 14.60 -1.25 -3.04
CA ARG A 87 14.29 -2.48 -2.31
C ARG A 87 14.13 -2.22 -0.81
N LEU A 88 15.05 -1.45 -0.21
CA LEU A 88 15.00 -1.10 1.21
C LEU A 88 13.78 -0.26 1.56
N ALA A 89 13.42 0.73 0.72
CA ALA A 89 12.24 1.56 0.92
C ALA A 89 10.94 0.73 0.85
N ILE A 90 10.85 -0.22 -0.09
CA ILE A 90 9.73 -1.19 -0.17
C ILE A 90 9.65 -2.05 1.08
N SER A 91 10.79 -2.59 1.54
CA SER A 91 10.85 -3.39 2.76
C SER A 91 10.39 -2.59 3.99
N GLU A 92 10.91 -1.38 4.20
CA GLU A 92 10.47 -0.51 5.29
C GLU A 92 8.96 -0.25 5.22
N PHE A 93 8.45 0.17 4.06
CA PHE A 93 7.02 0.45 3.91
C PHE A 93 6.18 -0.78 4.26
N ARG A 94 6.53 -1.95 3.72
CA ARG A 94 5.84 -3.22 3.99
C ARG A 94 5.83 -3.55 5.48
N ILE A 95 6.99 -3.52 6.12
CA ILE A 95 7.12 -3.88 7.54
C ILE A 95 6.28 -2.92 8.39
N ARG A 96 6.32 -1.61 8.12
CA ARG A 96 5.50 -0.61 8.84
C ARG A 96 4.00 -0.86 8.68
N GLN A 97 3.55 -1.30 7.52
CA GLN A 97 2.15 -1.73 7.33
C GLN A 97 1.84 -2.98 8.17
N GLU A 98 2.71 -4.00 8.14
CA GLU A 98 2.48 -5.27 8.84
C GLU A 98 2.36 -5.09 10.36
N VAL A 99 3.25 -4.30 10.96
CA VAL A 99 3.31 -4.00 12.42
C VAL A 99 2.30 -2.96 12.89
N GLY A 100 1.54 -2.35 11.96
CA GLY A 100 0.38 -1.50 12.28
C GLY A 100 0.67 0.01 12.43
N ASP A 101 1.91 0.46 12.23
CA ASP A 101 2.22 1.89 12.10
C ASP A 101 1.50 2.49 10.87
N ALA A 102 1.58 1.75 9.75
CA ALA A 102 0.75 1.90 8.56
C ALA A 102 0.74 3.34 8.00
N PRO A 103 1.90 3.86 7.56
CA PRO A 103 2.01 5.20 6.96
C PRO A 103 1.19 5.29 5.67
N ALA A 104 0.69 6.49 5.35
CA ALA A 104 0.11 6.72 4.03
C ALA A 104 1.19 6.64 2.94
N ILE A 105 0.78 6.34 1.71
CA ILE A 105 1.71 6.26 0.58
C ILE A 105 2.43 7.60 0.37
N ASP A 106 1.71 8.73 0.43
CA ASP A 106 2.32 10.05 0.27
C ASP A 106 3.37 10.34 1.36
N ASP A 107 3.07 10.05 2.63
CA ASP A 107 4.02 10.23 3.74
C ASP A 107 5.29 9.38 3.54
N ALA A 108 5.14 8.17 3.03
CA ALA A 108 6.27 7.28 2.74
C ALA A 108 7.09 7.80 1.54
N LEU A 109 6.44 8.30 0.49
CA LEU A 109 7.10 8.86 -0.69
C LEU A 109 7.83 10.18 -0.40
N ASP A 110 7.31 10.99 0.53
CA ASP A 110 7.97 12.23 0.96
C ASP A 110 9.32 11.98 1.65
N SER A 111 9.55 10.75 2.15
CA SER A 111 10.86 10.32 2.67
C SER A 111 11.88 10.03 1.57
N PHE A 112 11.44 9.80 0.32
CA PHE A 112 12.24 9.42 -0.84
C PHE A 112 11.81 10.19 -2.12
N PRO A 113 11.92 11.52 -2.15
CA PRO A 113 11.39 12.34 -3.25
C PRO A 113 11.98 11.95 -4.62
N GLU A 114 13.29 11.64 -4.67
CA GLU A 114 13.99 11.19 -5.89
C GLU A 114 13.48 9.85 -6.45
N LEU A 115 12.82 9.04 -5.62
CA LEU A 115 12.29 7.73 -5.98
C LEU A 115 10.76 7.70 -6.05
N ARG A 116 10.10 8.86 -6.03
CA ARG A 116 8.64 8.94 -5.96
C ARG A 116 7.96 8.18 -7.10
N GLU A 117 8.32 8.50 -8.34
CA GLU A 117 7.75 7.89 -9.54
C GLU A 117 7.93 6.36 -9.57
N PRO A 118 9.14 5.79 -9.36
CA PRO A 118 9.29 4.33 -9.37
C PRO A 118 8.73 3.62 -8.12
N LEU A 119 8.57 4.29 -6.98
CA LEU A 119 8.06 3.66 -5.74
C LEU A 119 6.55 3.69 -5.64
N GLU A 120 5.87 4.74 -6.11
CA GLU A 120 4.42 4.88 -5.97
C GLU A 120 3.64 3.62 -6.44
N PRO A 121 3.81 3.11 -7.68
CA PRO A 121 3.07 1.93 -8.12
C PRO A 121 3.41 0.69 -7.30
N ILE A 122 4.63 0.58 -6.78
CA ILE A 122 5.06 -0.55 -5.96
C ILE A 122 4.43 -0.47 -4.58
N PHE A 123 4.43 0.69 -3.93
CA PHE A 123 3.78 0.88 -2.62
C PHE A 123 2.28 0.61 -2.70
N ARG A 124 1.61 1.07 -3.77
CA ARG A 124 0.20 0.72 -4.02
C ARG A 124 0.00 -0.79 -4.11
N ARG A 125 0.82 -1.47 -4.91
CA ARG A 125 0.77 -2.92 -5.05
C ARG A 125 1.05 -3.64 -3.73
N THR A 126 2.06 -3.23 -2.98
CA THR A 126 2.39 -3.79 -1.67
C THR A 126 1.24 -3.61 -0.68
N LEU A 127 0.63 -2.42 -0.63
CA LEU A 127 -0.52 -2.18 0.24
C LEU A 127 -1.70 -3.09 -0.12
N PHE A 128 -1.94 -3.29 -1.41
CA PHE A 128 -2.94 -4.23 -1.90
C PHE A 128 -2.63 -5.68 -1.50
N GLU A 129 -1.38 -6.14 -1.65
CA GLU A 129 -0.96 -7.50 -1.27
C GLU A 129 -1.10 -7.74 0.25
N LEU A 130 -0.91 -6.71 1.08
CA LEU A 130 -1.02 -6.79 2.54
C LEU A 130 -2.45 -6.68 3.07
N SER A 131 -3.37 -6.11 2.29
CA SER A 131 -4.75 -5.87 2.70
C SER A 131 -5.65 -5.91 1.47
N PRO A 132 -5.86 -7.10 0.86
CA PRO A 132 -6.70 -7.23 -0.31
C PRO A 132 -8.13 -6.91 0.11
N CYS A 133 -8.61 -5.74 -0.29
CA CYS A 133 -9.98 -5.33 0.00
C CYS A 133 -10.86 -5.55 -1.22
N GLN A 134 -12.08 -6.01 -1.00
CA GLN A 134 -13.05 -6.27 -2.06
C GLN A 134 -14.25 -5.32 -1.95
N VAL A 135 -14.73 -4.86 -3.10
CA VAL A 135 -16.02 -4.16 -3.24
C VAL A 135 -17.03 -5.13 -3.81
N ARG A 136 -18.01 -5.52 -3.00
CA ARG A 136 -19.11 -6.40 -3.39
C ARG A 136 -20.33 -5.55 -3.68
N VAL A 137 -20.85 -5.65 -4.90
CA VAL A 137 -21.99 -4.85 -5.36
C VAL A 137 -23.25 -5.70 -5.24
N PHE A 138 -24.27 -5.19 -4.55
CA PHE A 138 -25.56 -5.85 -4.39
C PHE A 138 -26.66 -5.07 -5.12
N ARG A 139 -27.59 -5.81 -5.72
CA ARG A 139 -28.82 -5.30 -6.33
C ARG A 139 -29.98 -6.13 -5.79
N ASP A 140 -30.96 -5.46 -5.19
CA ASP A 140 -32.14 -6.12 -4.60
C ASP A 140 -31.74 -7.26 -3.63
N ASP A 141 -30.73 -6.98 -2.79
CA ASP A 141 -30.09 -7.91 -1.84
C ASP A 141 -29.37 -9.14 -2.44
N GLU A 142 -29.32 -9.26 -3.77
CA GLU A 142 -28.52 -10.27 -4.46
C GLU A 142 -27.12 -9.76 -4.82
N LEU A 143 -26.10 -10.60 -4.62
CA LEU A 143 -24.74 -10.28 -5.00
C LEU A 143 -24.63 -10.24 -6.53
N ALA A 144 -24.39 -9.04 -7.06
CA ALA A 144 -24.33 -8.84 -8.50
C ALA A 144 -22.91 -9.04 -9.04
N ASN A 145 -21.88 -8.56 -8.34
CA ASN A 145 -20.47 -8.77 -8.71
C ASN A 145 -19.51 -8.44 -7.55
N VAL A 146 -18.23 -8.82 -7.70
CA VAL A 146 -17.14 -8.54 -6.77
C VAL A 146 -15.98 -7.92 -7.52
N PHE A 147 -15.46 -6.81 -6.97
CA PHE A 147 -14.30 -6.10 -7.51
C PHE A 147 -13.21 -6.00 -6.47
N VAL A 148 -11.98 -5.85 -6.94
CA VAL A 148 -10.82 -5.59 -6.09
C VAL A 148 -10.69 -4.09 -5.88
N LEU A 149 -10.52 -3.67 -4.62
CA LEU A 149 -10.10 -2.31 -4.25
C LEU A 149 -8.58 -2.33 -4.05
N ASP A 150 -7.82 -1.97 -5.08
CA ASP A 150 -6.35 -1.89 -5.05
C ASP A 150 -5.84 -0.45 -5.28
N ARG A 151 -6.74 0.49 -5.56
CA ARG A 151 -6.47 1.88 -5.90
C ARG A 151 -7.66 2.76 -5.55
N LEU A 152 -7.56 4.06 -5.87
CA LEU A 152 -8.71 4.94 -5.80
C LEU A 152 -9.77 4.50 -6.82
N ILE A 153 -10.94 4.13 -6.30
CA ILE A 153 -12.11 3.80 -7.12
C ILE A 153 -13.14 4.91 -6.98
N GLU A 154 -13.48 5.55 -8.10
CA GLU A 154 -14.66 6.40 -8.20
C GLU A 154 -15.90 5.53 -8.49
N ILE A 155 -16.96 5.72 -7.72
CA ILE A 155 -18.18 4.92 -7.81
C ILE A 155 -19.35 5.82 -8.17
N GLY A 156 -20.16 5.39 -9.13
CA GLY A 156 -21.35 6.13 -9.53
C GLY A 156 -22.12 5.50 -10.67
N ARG A 157 -23.00 6.28 -11.29
CA ARG A 157 -23.74 5.84 -12.48
C ARG A 157 -22.97 6.08 -13.77
N GLN A 158 -23.42 5.41 -14.83
CA GLN A 158 -22.84 5.43 -16.16
C GLN A 158 -22.78 6.86 -16.76
N SER A 159 -21.65 7.17 -17.38
CA SER A 159 -21.44 8.31 -18.28
C SER A 159 -21.51 7.88 -19.75
N SER A 160 -21.46 8.84 -20.67
CA SER A 160 -21.50 8.52 -22.11
C SER A 160 -20.26 7.72 -22.53
N GLY A 161 -20.45 6.59 -23.19
CA GLY A 161 -19.36 5.73 -23.69
C GLY A 161 -18.79 4.75 -22.66
N GLU A 162 -19.34 4.71 -21.45
CA GLU A 162 -18.97 3.72 -20.43
C GLU A 162 -19.73 2.39 -20.64
N PRO A 163 -19.17 1.25 -20.19
CA PRO A 163 -19.85 -0.04 -20.26
C PRO A 163 -21.13 -0.06 -19.41
N ASP A 164 -21.93 -1.11 -19.61
CA ASP A 164 -23.15 -1.34 -18.84
C ASP A 164 -22.90 -1.44 -17.33
N PRO A 165 -23.91 -1.19 -16.47
CA PRO A 165 -23.74 -1.18 -15.03
C PRO A 165 -23.20 -2.48 -14.43
N ILE A 166 -22.57 -2.35 -13.27
CA ILE A 166 -21.81 -3.37 -12.54
C ILE A 166 -20.55 -3.76 -13.33
N ALA A 167 -19.82 -2.74 -13.75
CA ALA A 167 -18.58 -2.87 -14.50
C ALA A 167 -17.50 -1.95 -13.94
N LEU A 168 -16.25 -2.41 -14.03
CA LEU A 168 -15.07 -1.62 -13.72
C LEU A 168 -14.48 -1.07 -15.02
N SER A 169 -14.28 0.24 -15.09
CA SER A 169 -13.65 0.94 -16.20
C SER A 169 -12.38 1.64 -15.73
N MET A 170 -11.27 1.44 -16.43
CA MET A 170 -10.01 2.08 -16.11
C MET A 170 -9.97 3.49 -16.73
N GLN A 171 -9.74 4.52 -15.91
CA GLN A 171 -9.57 5.90 -16.37
C GLN A 171 -8.13 6.36 -16.11
N GLY A 172 -7.22 5.87 -16.96
CA GLY A 172 -5.78 6.05 -16.79
C GLY A 172 -5.17 5.07 -15.78
N ASP A 173 -3.92 5.32 -15.39
CA ASP A 173 -3.12 4.35 -14.62
C ASP A 173 -3.54 4.26 -13.13
N SER A 174 -3.95 5.38 -12.55
CA SER A 174 -4.16 5.50 -11.09
C SER A 174 -5.62 5.58 -10.64
N ARG A 175 -6.58 5.66 -11.58
CA ARG A 175 -8.01 5.79 -11.25
C ARG A 175 -8.82 4.71 -11.94
N ALA A 176 -9.56 3.96 -11.14
CA ALA A 176 -10.60 3.08 -11.63
C ALA A 176 -11.98 3.69 -11.36
N ARG A 177 -12.94 3.32 -12.19
CA ARG A 177 -14.32 3.76 -12.10
C ARG A 177 -15.24 2.55 -12.03
N LEU A 178 -15.94 2.40 -10.92
CA LEU A 178 -16.96 1.36 -10.74
C LEU A 178 -18.34 1.94 -11.06
N ILE A 179 -18.91 1.46 -12.16
CA ILE A 179 -20.23 1.87 -12.63
C ILE A 179 -21.24 0.93 -11.98
N ILE A 180 -22.16 1.44 -11.16
CA ILE A 180 -23.11 0.62 -10.40
C ILE A 180 -24.58 0.82 -10.82
N ALA A 181 -24.84 1.85 -11.63
CA ALA A 181 -26.18 2.27 -12.00
C ALA A 181 -26.20 2.80 -13.44
N ASP A 182 -27.36 2.67 -14.09
CA ASP A 182 -27.58 3.12 -15.46
C ASP A 182 -27.54 4.66 -15.58
N ARG A 183 -27.27 5.18 -16.77
CA ARG A 183 -27.25 6.63 -17.04
C ARG A 183 -28.56 7.33 -16.67
N HIS A 184 -29.71 6.64 -16.73
CA HIS A 184 -31.03 7.18 -16.41
C HIS A 184 -31.41 7.05 -14.92
N GLU A 185 -30.66 6.27 -14.12
CA GLU A 185 -30.93 6.07 -12.70
C GLU A 185 -30.42 7.27 -11.87
N THR A 186 -31.28 8.27 -11.69
CA THR A 186 -30.91 9.56 -11.07
C THR A 186 -30.70 9.52 -9.55
N SER A 187 -31.08 8.42 -8.89
CA SER A 187 -30.80 8.18 -7.46
C SER A 187 -29.29 8.09 -7.17
N VAL A 188 -28.50 7.67 -8.17
CA VAL A 188 -27.04 7.63 -8.12
C VAL A 188 -26.47 8.78 -8.95
N SER A 189 -25.42 9.42 -8.46
CA SER A 189 -24.77 10.53 -9.16
C SER A 189 -23.72 9.96 -10.10
N ARG A 190 -23.37 10.67 -11.18
CA ARG A 190 -22.31 10.21 -12.10
C ARG A 190 -21.01 10.01 -11.32
N LYS A 191 -20.63 10.98 -10.51
CA LYS A 191 -19.58 10.85 -9.49
C LYS A 191 -20.27 10.90 -8.14
N HIS A 192 -20.47 9.75 -7.51
CA HIS A 192 -21.25 9.66 -6.26
C HIS A 192 -20.32 9.58 -5.05
N VAL A 193 -19.43 8.59 -5.01
CA VAL A 193 -18.49 8.39 -3.89
C VAL A 193 -17.14 7.93 -4.43
N SER A 194 -16.04 8.20 -3.74
CA SER A 194 -14.78 7.48 -3.96
C SER A 194 -14.35 6.71 -2.73
N CYS A 195 -13.73 5.56 -2.96
CA CYS A 195 -13.05 4.77 -1.95
C CYS A 195 -11.55 4.72 -2.28
N GLU A 196 -10.70 4.97 -1.29
CA GLU A 196 -9.24 4.93 -1.41
C GLU A 196 -8.64 4.23 -0.19
N ILE A 197 -7.78 3.24 -0.41
CA ILE A 197 -7.02 2.62 0.69
C ILE A 197 -5.92 3.58 1.12
N LEU A 198 -5.94 3.98 2.39
CA LEU A 198 -4.89 4.85 2.96
C LEU A 198 -3.76 4.05 3.59
N ARG A 199 -4.11 3.03 4.37
CA ARG A 199 -3.25 2.25 5.26
C ARG A 199 -3.92 0.92 5.57
N LYS A 200 -3.21 -0.04 6.18
CA LYS A 200 -3.73 -1.38 6.52
C LYS A 200 -5.16 -1.33 7.08
N HIS A 201 -6.11 -1.88 6.33
CA HIS A 201 -7.56 -1.90 6.60
C HIS A 201 -8.23 -0.54 6.84
N GLN A 202 -7.73 0.56 6.30
CA GLN A 202 -8.40 1.86 6.38
C GLN A 202 -8.68 2.44 5.02
N ILE A 203 -9.95 2.77 4.81
CA ILE A 203 -10.47 3.23 3.54
C ILE A 203 -11.05 4.62 3.76
N ARG A 204 -10.49 5.59 3.04
CA ARG A 204 -11.08 6.92 2.91
C ARG A 204 -12.28 6.82 1.99
N ILE A 205 -13.41 7.34 2.47
CA ILE A 205 -14.65 7.47 1.72
C ILE A 205 -14.91 8.97 1.56
N LEU A 206 -15.16 9.43 0.34
CA LEU A 206 -15.50 10.83 0.05
C LEU A 206 -16.77 10.89 -0.78
N ASN A 207 -17.81 11.57 -0.27
CA ASN A 207 -19.05 11.78 -0.98
C ASN A 207 -18.94 12.99 -1.92
N PHE A 208 -19.13 12.78 -3.22
CA PHE A 208 -19.19 13.82 -4.24
C PHE A 208 -20.61 14.18 -4.70
N SER A 209 -21.62 13.40 -4.29
CA SER A 209 -22.99 13.67 -4.68
C SER A 209 -23.47 14.98 -4.07
N VAL A 210 -24.06 15.85 -4.89
CA VAL A 210 -24.64 17.13 -4.46
C VAL A 210 -26.01 16.95 -3.82
N ARG A 211 -26.72 15.86 -4.16
CA ARG A 211 -28.15 15.70 -3.82
C ARG A 211 -28.43 14.50 -2.92
N SER A 212 -27.49 13.57 -2.82
CA SER A 212 -27.69 12.33 -2.09
C SER A 212 -26.59 12.19 -1.06
N SER A 213 -26.96 11.89 0.19
CA SER A 213 -25.99 11.45 1.17
C SER A 213 -25.62 9.98 0.95
N VAL A 214 -24.45 9.60 1.48
CA VAL A 214 -24.01 8.20 1.51
C VAL A 214 -24.25 7.67 2.92
N VAL A 215 -25.01 6.59 3.06
CA VAL A 215 -25.25 5.99 4.39
C VAL A 215 -24.26 4.85 4.61
N ILE A 216 -23.55 4.89 5.73
CA ILE A 216 -22.53 3.92 6.14
C ILE A 216 -23.11 3.05 7.26
N ASN A 217 -23.04 1.72 7.09
CA ASN A 217 -23.55 0.73 8.05
C ASN A 217 -25.02 0.94 8.45
N GLY A 218 -25.83 1.56 7.57
CA GLY A 218 -27.22 1.91 7.84
C GLY A 218 -27.44 2.97 8.93
N GLN A 219 -26.39 3.55 9.50
CA GLN A 219 -26.49 4.40 10.69
C GLN A 219 -25.96 5.81 10.46
N ARG A 220 -24.83 5.95 9.76
CA ARG A 220 -24.14 7.24 9.62
C ARG A 220 -24.32 7.81 8.23
N SER A 221 -24.90 9.00 8.13
CA SER A 221 -24.97 9.77 6.88
C SER A 221 -23.67 10.53 6.65
N LEU A 222 -23.11 10.44 5.44
CA LEU A 222 -21.98 11.23 4.96
C LEU A 222 -22.50 12.25 3.93
N GLU A 223 -22.52 13.53 4.34
CA GLU A 223 -23.03 14.63 3.53
C GLU A 223 -22.15 14.96 2.32
N SER A 224 -22.68 15.76 1.39
CA SER A 224 -21.96 16.19 0.19
C SER A 224 -20.63 16.87 0.51
N GLY A 225 -19.56 16.45 -0.17
CA GLY A 225 -18.21 16.99 -0.01
C GLY A 225 -17.48 16.53 1.27
N VAL A 226 -18.15 15.76 2.14
CA VAL A 226 -17.56 15.28 3.39
C VAL A 226 -16.80 13.98 3.14
N SER A 227 -15.66 13.82 3.83
CA SER A 227 -14.90 12.56 3.86
C SER A 227 -14.88 11.95 5.26
N CYS A 228 -14.73 10.63 5.31
CA CYS A 228 -14.47 9.87 6.54
C CYS A 228 -13.51 8.71 6.25
N VAL A 229 -12.99 8.08 7.31
CA VAL A 229 -12.14 6.89 7.21
C VAL A 229 -12.85 5.74 7.94
N GLU A 230 -12.99 4.60 7.26
CA GLU A 230 -13.61 3.39 7.79
C GLU A 230 -12.68 2.19 7.73
N ARG A 231 -12.97 1.18 8.57
CA ARG A 231 -12.28 -0.11 8.53
C ARG A 231 -13.22 -1.20 8.04
N PRO A 232 -12.84 -2.01 7.04
CA PRO A 232 -13.63 -3.19 6.66
C PRO A 232 -13.86 -4.14 7.86
N PRO A 233 -15.01 -4.85 7.90
CA PRO A 233 -16.09 -4.77 6.92
C PRO A 233 -17.04 -3.59 7.18
N PHE A 234 -17.50 -2.92 6.12
CA PHE A 234 -18.58 -1.92 6.22
C PHE A 234 -19.47 -1.90 4.98
N THR A 235 -20.69 -1.36 5.12
CA THR A 235 -21.62 -1.17 4.01
C THR A 235 -21.75 0.30 3.61
N LEU A 236 -21.93 0.54 2.31
CA LEU A 236 -22.31 1.82 1.74
C LEU A 236 -23.68 1.68 1.06
N HIS A 237 -24.61 2.57 1.37
CA HIS A 237 -25.88 2.69 0.66
C HIS A 237 -25.89 3.96 -0.18
N LEU A 238 -26.12 3.78 -1.48
CA LEU A 238 -26.12 4.82 -2.51
C LEU A 238 -27.48 4.79 -3.22
N GLY A 239 -28.50 5.39 -2.58
CA GLY A 239 -29.90 5.19 -3.00
C GLY A 239 -30.30 3.72 -2.85
N PRO A 240 -30.80 3.04 -3.91
CA PRO A 240 -31.18 1.63 -3.85
C PRO A 240 -29.99 0.67 -3.97
N LYS A 241 -28.77 1.16 -4.22
CA LYS A 241 -27.59 0.30 -4.37
C LYS A 241 -26.91 0.11 -3.03
N THR A 242 -26.51 -1.14 -2.76
CA THR A 242 -25.73 -1.49 -1.57
C THR A 242 -24.37 -2.01 -2.00
N LEU A 243 -23.31 -1.48 -1.40
CA LEU A 243 -21.94 -1.96 -1.55
C LEU A 243 -21.46 -2.50 -0.21
N ARG A 244 -20.79 -3.65 -0.21
CA ARG A 244 -20.03 -4.12 0.96
C ARG A 244 -18.55 -4.04 0.65
N ILE A 245 -17.80 -3.50 1.60
CA ILE A 245 -16.36 -3.38 1.54
C ILE A 245 -15.81 -4.36 2.58
N GLU A 246 -15.09 -5.38 2.13
CA GLU A 246 -14.60 -6.52 2.92
C GLU A 246 -13.08 -6.65 2.82
#